data_AF-A0A2R6XNZ9-F1
#
_entry.id   AF-A0A2R6XNZ9-F1
#
_cell.length_a   1.000
_cell.length_b   1.000
_cell.length_c   1.000
_cell.angle_alpha   90.00
_cell.angle_beta   90.00
_cell.angle_gamma   90.00
#
_symmetry.space_group_name_H-M   'P 1'
#
loop_
_entity.id
_entity.type
_entity.pdbx_description
1 polymer ?
#
loop_
_entity_poly.entity_id
_entity_poly.type
_entity_poly.pdbx_seq_one_letter_code
_entity_poly.pdbx_strand_id
1 'polypeptide(L)'
;MLEKFDHMAEPRKNVNVVVGDFHLHHVDTAFHRWLLDQRNEKVVFWSFLVGLIGTCILVIGSGLLDDAIPSNMPRGEVINQVINAFSTCLVLCLHPERCLHSYMLYRWQSSDQIKLREAYCKNGTKRPNERLHLMLLLVLWHLNCVGQYVLCYLNLQYTAADRPGTLVAICLVVSLGAAIGASVYHSHSPLGQDLELPHDDVERLVRI
;
A
#
# COMPACT_ATOMS: atom_id res chain seq x y z
N MET A 1 -50.55 66.90 -7.47
CA MET A 1 -50.70 65.61 -8.17
C MET A 1 -49.37 64.87 -8.02
N LEU A 2 -48.86 64.73 -6.79
CA LEU A 2 -49.09 63.62 -5.85
C LEU A 2 -48.84 62.24 -6.47
N GLU A 3 -47.85 61.57 -5.89
CA GLU A 3 -47.45 60.16 -6.05
C GLU A 3 -46.87 59.75 -7.40
N LYS A 4 -45.53 59.73 -7.48
CA LYS A 4 -44.83 58.46 -7.76
C LYS A 4 -43.31 58.59 -7.62
N PHE A 5 -42.78 57.67 -6.81
CA PHE A 5 -41.38 57.24 -6.71
C PHE A 5 -40.42 58.12 -5.89
N ASP A 6 -40.73 58.18 -4.60
CA ASP A 6 -39.70 58.06 -3.56
C ASP A 6 -39.05 56.65 -3.62
N HIS A 7 -37.79 56.57 -3.21
CA HIS A 7 -36.97 55.35 -3.00
C HIS A 7 -36.26 54.71 -4.20
N MET A 8 -35.18 55.35 -4.65
CA MET A 8 -34.00 54.66 -5.22
C MET A 8 -32.89 54.60 -4.15
N ALA A 9 -33.12 53.82 -3.10
CA ALA A 9 -32.07 53.38 -2.19
C ALA A 9 -31.60 52.00 -2.66
N GLU A 10 -30.39 51.92 -3.22
CA GLU A 10 -29.75 50.64 -3.55
C GLU A 10 -29.56 49.80 -2.27
N PRO A 11 -30.12 48.58 -2.18
CA PRO A 11 -29.72 47.66 -1.14
C PRO A 11 -28.39 47.01 -1.55
N ARG A 12 -27.38 47.14 -0.68
CA ARG A 12 -26.12 46.38 -0.71
C ARG A 12 -26.40 44.92 -1.09
N LYS A 13 -25.77 44.45 -2.18
CA LYS A 13 -25.71 43.03 -2.51
C LYS A 13 -25.03 42.31 -1.34
N ASN A 14 -25.82 41.61 -0.53
CA ASN A 14 -25.31 40.61 0.38
C ASN A 14 -24.63 39.54 -0.49
N VAL A 15 -23.30 39.57 -0.52
CA VAL A 15 -22.51 38.44 -0.98
C VAL A 15 -22.70 37.37 0.08
N ASN A 16 -23.77 36.58 -0.09
CA ASN A 16 -23.85 35.29 0.56
C ASN A 16 -22.67 34.49 0.02
N VAL A 17 -21.61 34.42 0.81
CA VAL A 17 -20.59 33.38 0.65
C VAL A 17 -21.34 32.08 0.87
N VAL A 18 -21.74 31.45 -0.22
CA VAL A 18 -22.22 30.07 -0.24
C VAL A 18 -21.00 29.22 0.12
N VAL A 19 -20.72 29.12 1.42
CA VAL A 19 -19.93 28.02 1.94
C VAL A 19 -20.79 26.80 1.66
N GLY A 20 -20.40 26.04 0.64
CA GLY A 20 -21.15 24.89 0.20
C GLY A 20 -21.37 23.94 1.37
N ASP A 21 -22.64 23.65 1.65
CA ASP A 21 -23.06 22.45 2.36
C ASP A 21 -22.62 21.25 1.50
N PHE A 22 -21.35 20.92 1.57
CA PHE A 22 -20.80 19.73 0.95
C PHE A 22 -21.46 18.55 1.68
N HIS A 23 -22.32 17.83 0.97
CA HIS A 23 -23.16 16.72 1.46
C HIS A 23 -22.36 15.66 2.26
N LEU A 24 -22.09 15.93 3.54
CA LEU A 24 -21.41 15.02 4.48
C LEU A 24 -22.13 13.66 4.57
N HIS A 25 -23.47 13.67 4.44
CA HIS A 25 -24.29 12.46 4.44
C HIS A 25 -24.01 11.52 3.25
N HIS A 26 -23.71 12.06 2.07
CA HIS A 26 -23.34 11.21 0.91
C HIS A 26 -21.96 10.59 1.08
N VAL A 27 -21.03 11.33 1.69
CA VAL A 27 -19.68 10.84 1.99
C VAL A 27 -19.72 9.73 3.03
N ASP A 28 -20.46 9.91 4.13
CA ASP A 28 -20.59 8.91 5.19
C ASP A 28 -21.22 7.59 4.67
N THR A 29 -22.32 7.70 3.91
CA THR A 29 -22.98 6.52 3.33
C THR A 29 -22.08 5.79 2.33
N ALA A 30 -21.34 6.53 1.49
CA ALA A 30 -20.40 5.96 0.53
C ALA A 30 -19.19 5.31 1.23
N PHE A 31 -18.66 5.95 2.28
CA PHE A 31 -17.55 5.43 3.07
C PHE A 31 -17.92 4.17 3.83
N HIS A 32 -19.08 4.14 4.48
CA HIS A 32 -19.59 2.96 5.18
C HIS A 32 -19.81 1.79 4.21
N ARG A 33 -20.37 2.04 3.02
CA ARG A 33 -20.51 1.02 1.97
C ARG A 33 -19.15 0.52 1.48
N TRP A 34 -18.18 1.42 1.31
CA TRP A 34 -16.84 1.07 0.89
C TRP A 34 -16.11 0.22 1.95
N LEU A 35 -16.23 0.57 3.23
CA LEU A 35 -15.62 -0.17 4.35
C LEU A 35 -16.14 -1.60 4.46
N LEU A 36 -17.42 -1.82 4.17
CA LEU A 36 -18.07 -3.14 4.27
C LEU A 36 -17.94 -4.01 3.01
N ASP A 37 -17.43 -3.47 1.91
CA ASP A 37 -17.19 -4.26 0.71
C ASP A 37 -16.08 -5.29 0.96
N GLN A 38 -16.36 -6.58 0.76
CA GLN A 38 -15.39 -7.66 0.92
C GLN A 38 -14.13 -7.48 0.06
N ARG A 39 -14.24 -6.73 -1.06
CA ARG A 39 -13.08 -6.40 -1.89
C ARG A 39 -12.07 -5.49 -1.18
N ASN A 40 -12.53 -4.73 -0.19
CA ASN A 40 -11.72 -3.77 0.57
C ASN A 40 -11.24 -4.31 1.92
N GLU A 41 -11.69 -5.51 2.34
CA GLU A 41 -11.33 -6.13 3.63
C GLU A 41 -9.82 -6.14 3.87
N LYS A 42 -9.04 -6.56 2.86
CA LYS A 42 -7.57 -6.60 2.92
C LYS A 42 -6.96 -5.21 3.13
N VAL A 43 -7.52 -4.19 2.50
CA VAL A 43 -7.06 -2.80 2.61
C VAL A 43 -7.40 -2.23 3.99
N VAL A 44 -8.59 -2.52 4.51
CA VAL A 44 -9.02 -2.11 5.85
C VAL A 44 -8.14 -2.75 6.93
N PHE A 45 -7.93 -4.07 6.85
CA PHE A 45 -7.05 -4.79 7.78
C PHE A 45 -5.62 -4.22 7.77
N TRP A 46 -5.07 -4.02 6.57
CA TRP A 46 -3.73 -3.45 6.42
C TRP A 46 -3.64 -2.02 6.97
N SER A 47 -4.66 -1.20 6.73
CA SER A 47 -4.73 0.18 7.25
C SER A 47 -4.81 0.21 8.77
N PHE A 48 -5.58 -0.69 9.38
CA PHE A 48 -5.65 -0.82 10.84
C PHE A 48 -4.28 -1.19 11.44
N LEU A 49 -3.59 -2.15 10.82
CA LEU A 49 -2.27 -2.60 11.26
C LEU A 49 -1.24 -1.46 11.19
N VAL A 50 -1.20 -0.73 10.08
CA VAL A 50 -0.34 0.46 9.92
C VAL A 50 -0.70 1.55 10.94
N GLY A 51 -1.98 1.78 11.19
CA GLY A 51 -2.47 2.74 12.19
C GLY A 51 -2.03 2.38 13.61
N LEU A 52 -2.09 1.10 13.99
CA LEU A 52 -1.62 0.62 15.29
C LEU A 52 -0.14 0.93 15.50
N ILE A 53 0.68 0.67 14.48
CA ILE A 53 2.13 0.88 14.56
C ILE A 53 2.48 2.37 14.55
N GLY A 54 1.80 3.16 13.71
CA GLY A 54 1.91 4.61 13.74
C GLY A 54 1.60 5.16 15.13
N THR A 55 0.56 4.63 15.79
CA THR A 55 0.22 5.00 17.17
C THR A 55 1.34 4.63 18.14
N CYS A 56 1.90 3.41 18.07
CA CYS A 56 3.05 3.02 18.88
C CYS A 56 4.24 3.96 18.69
N ILE A 57 4.56 4.32 17.45
CA ILE A 57 5.65 5.25 17.13
C ILE A 57 5.40 6.64 17.73
N LEU A 58 4.17 7.16 17.63
CA LEU A 58 3.81 8.46 18.21
C LEU A 58 3.89 8.47 19.73
N VAL A 59 3.42 7.40 20.37
CA VAL A 59 3.47 7.27 21.84
C VAL A 59 4.92 7.16 22.34
N ILE A 60 5.77 6.39 21.66
CA ILE A 60 7.19 6.30 22.00
C ILE A 60 7.88 7.64 21.72
N GLY A 61 7.61 8.26 20.57
CA GLY A 61 8.22 9.52 20.16
C GLY A 61 7.86 10.71 21.04
N SER A 62 6.65 10.74 21.61
CA SER A 62 6.19 11.81 22.50
C SER A 62 6.77 11.73 23.92
N GLY A 63 7.41 10.63 24.28
CA GLY A 63 7.97 10.41 25.62
C GLY A 63 6.94 9.95 26.66
N LEU A 64 5.71 9.61 26.25
CA LEU A 64 4.68 9.10 27.17
C LEU A 64 5.08 7.78 27.85
N LEU A 65 6.06 7.08 27.26
CA LEU A 65 6.64 5.84 27.78
C LEU A 65 8.05 6.02 28.38
N ASP A 66 8.50 7.25 28.66
CA ASP A 66 9.88 7.50 29.12
C ASP A 66 10.22 6.75 30.41
N ASP A 67 9.27 6.56 31.33
CA ASP A 67 9.47 5.78 32.56
C ASP A 67 9.56 4.26 32.31
N ALA A 68 9.01 3.78 31.18
CA ALA A 68 8.98 2.37 30.81
C ALA A 68 10.15 1.96 29.89
N ILE A 69 10.80 2.93 29.24
CA ILE A 69 11.93 2.70 28.34
C ILE A 69 13.23 2.75 29.16
N PRO A 70 14.13 1.76 29.00
CA PRO A 70 15.45 1.80 29.65
C PRO A 70 16.19 3.10 29.35
N SER A 71 16.68 3.78 30.38
CA SER A 71 17.34 5.09 30.26
C SER A 71 18.61 5.09 29.40
N ASN A 72 19.19 3.92 29.14
CA ASN A 72 20.33 3.71 28.28
C ASN A 72 19.98 3.54 26.79
N MET A 73 18.69 3.46 26.43
CA MET A 73 18.25 3.30 25.04
C MET A 73 17.63 4.59 24.49
N PRO A 74 18.20 5.18 23.43
CA PRO A 74 17.58 6.33 22.77
C PRO A 74 16.20 5.97 22.21
N ARG A 75 15.20 6.85 22.35
CA ARG A 75 13.83 6.65 21.78
C ARG A 75 13.85 6.30 20.29
N GLY A 76 14.74 6.94 19.52
CA GLY A 76 14.89 6.66 18.09
C GLY A 76 15.30 5.22 17.80
N GLU A 77 16.09 4.60 18.69
CA GLU A 77 16.49 3.20 18.56
C GLU A 77 15.32 2.26 18.88
N VAL A 78 14.52 2.56 19.92
CA VAL A 78 13.28 1.80 20.21
C VAL A 78 12.32 1.85 19.02
N ILE A 79 12.09 3.04 18.45
CA ILE A 79 11.23 3.23 17.28
C ILE A 79 11.75 2.42 16.09
N ASN A 80 13.06 2.47 15.83
CA ASN A 80 13.68 1.73 14.74
C ASN A 80 13.51 0.21 14.92
N GLN A 81 13.67 -0.31 16.14
CA GLN A 81 13.45 -1.72 16.45
C GLN A 81 12.00 -2.15 16.25
N VAL A 82 11.02 -1.34 16.70
CA VAL A 82 9.59 -1.64 16.49
C VAL A 82 9.25 -1.70 15.00
N ILE A 83 9.70 -0.71 14.21
CA ILE A 83 9.45 -0.67 12.76
C ILE A 83 10.06 -1.88 12.07
N ASN A 84 11.29 -2.23 12.44
CA ASN A 84 12.03 -3.31 11.81
C ASN A 84 11.47 -4.70 12.18
N ALA A 85 11.08 -4.90 13.45
CA ALA A 85 10.40 -6.10 13.90
C ALA A 85 9.08 -6.30 13.15
N PHE A 86 8.27 -5.24 13.04
CA PHE A 86 7.02 -5.29 12.30
C PHE A 86 7.23 -5.63 10.82
N SER A 87 8.14 -4.91 10.15
CA SER A 87 8.44 -5.12 8.73
C SER A 87 8.92 -6.56 8.47
N THR A 88 9.72 -7.10 9.40
CA THR A 88 10.18 -8.49 9.33
C THR A 88 9.03 -9.48 9.52
N CYS A 89 8.13 -9.26 10.48
CA CYS A 89 6.95 -10.11 10.67
C CYS A 89 6.08 -10.17 9.41
N LEU A 90 5.82 -9.02 8.77
CA LEU A 90 5.09 -8.99 7.50
C LEU A 90 5.77 -9.85 6.43
N VAL A 91 7.07 -9.68 6.27
CA VAL A 91 7.85 -10.46 5.30
C VAL A 91 7.84 -11.95 5.64
N LEU A 92 8.01 -12.33 6.91
CA LEU A 92 8.01 -13.73 7.35
C LEU A 92 6.67 -14.42 7.06
N CYS A 93 5.54 -13.71 7.25
CA CYS A 93 4.22 -14.26 6.94
C CYS A 93 4.01 -14.46 5.43
N LEU A 94 4.54 -13.57 4.60
CA LEU A 94 4.33 -13.59 3.15
C LEU A 94 5.37 -14.42 2.38
N HIS A 95 6.54 -14.66 2.96
CA HIS A 95 7.66 -15.30 2.27
C HIS A 95 7.39 -16.75 1.84
N PRO A 96 6.74 -17.62 2.65
CA PRO A 96 6.42 -18.99 2.23
C PRO A 96 5.58 -19.04 0.95
N GLU A 97 4.57 -18.18 0.85
CA GLU A 97 3.72 -18.06 -0.34
C GLU A 97 4.52 -17.57 -1.55
N ARG A 98 5.39 -16.56 -1.37
CA ARG A 98 6.27 -16.04 -2.43
C ARG A 98 7.25 -17.11 -2.94
N CYS A 99 7.80 -17.93 -2.05
CA CYS A 99 8.64 -19.08 -2.40
C CYS A 99 7.85 -20.12 -3.20
N LEU A 100 6.62 -20.44 -2.77
CA LEU A 100 5.74 -21.36 -3.50
C LEU A 100 5.43 -20.83 -4.90
N HIS A 101 5.09 -19.55 -5.04
CA HIS A 101 4.84 -18.92 -6.34
C HIS A 101 6.10 -18.88 -7.22
N SER A 102 7.28 -18.73 -6.62
CA SER A 102 8.57 -18.81 -7.34
C SER A 102 8.83 -20.22 -7.87
N TYR A 103 8.53 -21.23 -7.06
CA TYR A 103 8.63 -22.63 -7.47
C TYR A 103 7.62 -22.96 -8.60
N MET A 104 6.38 -22.49 -8.48
CA MET A 104 5.36 -22.58 -9.54
C MET A 104 5.82 -21.89 -10.83
N LEU A 105 6.45 -20.72 -10.73
CA LEU A 105 6.97 -19.97 -11.87
C LEU A 105 8.15 -20.69 -12.55
N TYR A 106 9.02 -21.32 -11.76
CA TYR A 106 10.12 -22.13 -12.25
C TYR A 106 9.60 -23.34 -13.04
N ARG A 107 8.64 -24.08 -12.46
CA ARG A 107 8.03 -25.27 -13.03
C ARG A 107 7.15 -24.97 -14.25
N TRP A 108 6.42 -23.86 -14.22
CA TRP A 108 5.61 -23.28 -15.31
C TRP A 108 4.55 -24.22 -15.95
N GLN A 109 3.90 -25.08 -15.15
CA GLN A 109 2.82 -25.94 -15.65
C GLN A 109 1.51 -25.18 -15.87
N SER A 110 0.61 -25.71 -16.71
CA SER A 110 -0.68 -25.05 -17.02
C SER A 110 -1.53 -24.75 -15.77
N SER A 111 -1.52 -25.65 -14.78
CA SER A 111 -2.22 -25.45 -13.50
C SER A 111 -1.58 -24.35 -12.63
N ASP A 112 -0.25 -24.25 -12.66
CA ASP A 112 0.50 -23.20 -11.96
C ASP A 112 0.27 -21.83 -12.60
N GLN A 113 0.18 -21.78 -13.94
CA GLN A 113 -0.11 -20.55 -14.67
C GLN A 113 -1.46 -19.97 -14.26
N ILE A 114 -2.49 -20.81 -14.08
CA ILE A 114 -3.81 -20.37 -13.63
C ILE A 114 -3.72 -19.74 -12.23
N LYS A 115 -3.08 -20.45 -11.28
CA LYS A 115 -2.90 -19.94 -9.90
C LYS A 115 -2.10 -18.65 -9.84
N LEU A 116 -1.01 -18.55 -10.61
CA LEU A 116 -0.18 -17.35 -10.68
C LEU A 116 -0.95 -16.17 -11.31
N ARG A 117 -1.79 -16.42 -12.32
CA ARG A 117 -2.65 -15.38 -12.90
C ARG A 117 -3.71 -14.94 -11.90
N GLU A 118 -4.34 -15.84 -11.16
CA GLU A 118 -5.31 -15.48 -10.11
C GLU A 118 -4.66 -14.62 -9.01
N ALA A 119 -3.40 -14.90 -8.66
CA ALA A 119 -2.67 -14.15 -7.64
C ALA A 119 -2.19 -12.77 -8.12
N TYR A 120 -1.72 -12.66 -9.36
CA TYR A 120 -0.98 -11.47 -9.83
C TYR A 120 -1.61 -10.75 -11.02
N CYS A 121 -2.41 -11.40 -11.86
CA CYS A 121 -3.06 -10.77 -13.00
C CYS A 121 -4.45 -10.26 -12.61
N LYS A 122 -4.79 -9.03 -13.02
CA LYS A 122 -6.14 -8.52 -12.92
C LYS A 122 -7.10 -9.43 -13.70
N ASN A 123 -8.14 -9.88 -13.01
CA ASN A 123 -9.16 -10.82 -13.49
C ASN A 123 -8.63 -12.22 -13.87
N GLY A 124 -7.41 -12.61 -13.48
CA GLY A 124 -6.87 -13.95 -13.76
C GLY A 124 -6.64 -14.27 -15.26
N THR A 125 -6.66 -13.25 -16.12
CA THR A 125 -6.58 -13.43 -17.57
C THR A 125 -5.14 -13.64 -18.04
N LYS A 126 -4.96 -14.38 -19.14
CA LYS A 126 -3.65 -14.61 -19.77
C LYS A 126 -3.12 -13.29 -20.35
N ARG A 127 -1.87 -12.95 -20.05
CA ARG A 127 -1.22 -11.71 -20.52
C ARG A 127 -0.05 -12.01 -21.46
N PRO A 128 0.25 -11.12 -22.43
CA PRO A 128 1.46 -11.25 -23.23
C PRO A 128 2.69 -11.21 -22.31
N ASN A 129 3.67 -12.10 -22.56
CA ASN A 129 4.91 -12.19 -21.77
C ASN A 129 4.72 -12.29 -20.24
N GLU A 130 3.59 -12.83 -19.78
CA GLU A 130 3.23 -12.92 -18.35
C GLU A 130 4.31 -13.55 -17.48
N ARG A 131 5.06 -14.54 -17.99
CA ARG A 131 6.15 -15.20 -17.26
C ARG A 131 7.23 -14.20 -16.84
N LEU A 132 7.61 -13.29 -17.74
CA LEU A 132 8.63 -12.28 -17.48
C LEU A 132 8.14 -11.26 -16.44
N HIS A 133 6.90 -10.79 -16.59
CA HIS A 133 6.28 -9.85 -15.65
C HIS A 133 6.18 -10.45 -14.24
N LEU A 134 5.75 -11.72 -14.13
CA LEU A 134 5.70 -12.47 -12.88
C LEU A 134 7.10 -12.66 -12.28
N MET A 135 8.10 -12.98 -13.10
CA MET A 135 9.48 -13.12 -12.66
C MET A 135 10.00 -11.82 -12.05
N LEU A 136 9.79 -10.69 -12.72
CA LEU A 136 10.23 -9.38 -12.21
C LEU A 136 9.58 -9.07 -10.86
N LEU A 137 8.27 -9.27 -10.73
CA LEU A 137 7.56 -9.06 -9.47
C LEU A 137 8.13 -9.93 -8.34
N LEU A 138 8.29 -11.23 -8.58
CA LEU A 138 8.81 -12.14 -7.56
C LEU A 138 10.24 -11.80 -7.16
N VAL A 139 11.09 -11.40 -8.09
CA VAL A 139 12.46 -10.92 -7.79
C VAL A 139 12.42 -9.69 -6.89
N LEU A 140 11.58 -8.70 -7.20
CA LEU A 140 11.43 -7.50 -6.36
C LEU A 140 10.90 -7.87 -4.96
N TRP A 141 9.93 -8.78 -4.87
CA TRP A 141 9.44 -9.25 -3.57
C TRP A 141 10.53 -9.96 -2.75
N HIS A 142 11.39 -10.76 -3.38
CA HIS A 142 12.52 -11.41 -2.71
C HIS A 142 13.60 -10.45 -2.27
N LEU A 143 13.92 -9.43 -3.09
CA LEU A 143 14.86 -8.37 -2.71
C LEU A 143 14.34 -7.60 -1.48
N ASN A 144 13.04 -7.31 -1.43
CA ASN A 144 12.41 -6.76 -0.25
C ASN A 144 12.56 -7.69 0.96
N CYS A 145 12.29 -8.99 0.82
CA CYS A 145 12.44 -9.95 1.91
C CYS A 145 13.86 -10.00 2.46
N VAL A 146 14.85 -10.18 1.59
CA VAL A 146 16.26 -10.33 1.96
C VAL A 146 16.77 -9.09 2.68
N GLY A 147 16.45 -7.90 2.15
CA GLY A 147 16.86 -6.66 2.80
C GLY A 147 16.27 -6.49 4.19
N GLN A 148 15.00 -6.86 4.40
CA GLN A 148 14.36 -6.84 5.73
C GLN A 148 14.98 -7.87 6.69
N TYR A 149 15.35 -9.05 6.21
CA TYR A 149 16.05 -10.04 7.03
C TYR A 149 17.42 -9.54 7.48
N VAL A 150 18.17 -8.90 6.58
CA VAL A 150 19.47 -8.33 6.93
C VAL A 150 19.28 -7.18 7.93
N LEU A 151 18.29 -6.30 7.74
CA LEU A 151 17.98 -5.23 8.69
C LEU A 151 17.58 -5.78 10.06
N CYS A 152 16.76 -6.83 10.11
CA CYS A 152 16.43 -7.57 11.34
C CYS A 152 17.68 -8.08 12.03
N TYR A 153 18.51 -8.83 11.31
CA TYR A 153 19.75 -9.38 11.82
C TYR A 153 20.67 -8.28 12.38
N LEU A 154 20.82 -7.15 11.68
CA LEU A 154 21.66 -6.04 12.13
C LEU A 154 21.12 -5.36 13.40
N ASN A 155 19.80 -5.27 13.56
CA ASN A 155 19.20 -4.69 14.76
C ASN A 155 19.27 -5.64 15.96
N LEU A 156 19.26 -6.96 15.73
CA LEU A 156 19.41 -7.96 16.79
C LEU A 156 20.87 -8.10 17.26
N GLN A 157 21.82 -8.06 16.33
CA GLN A 157 23.21 -8.40 16.61
C GLN A 157 24.09 -7.20 17.01
N TYR A 158 23.74 -5.99 16.60
CA TYR A 158 24.57 -4.81 16.83
C TYR A 158 23.85 -3.77 17.68
N THR A 159 24.58 -3.17 18.61
CA THR A 159 24.15 -1.95 19.29
C THR A 159 24.06 -0.79 18.29
N ALA A 160 23.33 0.26 18.65
CA ALA A 160 23.24 1.46 17.80
C ALA A 160 24.61 2.08 17.49
N ALA A 161 25.60 1.93 18.37
CA ALA A 161 26.95 2.47 18.19
C ALA A 161 27.80 1.64 17.21
N ASP A 162 27.62 0.32 17.19
CA ASP A 162 28.46 -0.61 16.41
C ASP A 162 27.84 -1.00 15.06
N ARG A 163 26.58 -0.57 14.81
CA ARG A 163 25.84 -0.97 13.62
C ARG A 163 26.47 -0.38 12.35
N PRO A 164 26.76 -1.19 11.32
CA PRO A 164 27.36 -0.70 10.08
C PRO A 164 26.37 0.15 9.28
N GLY A 165 26.44 1.48 9.45
CA GLY A 165 25.49 2.44 8.86
C GLY A 165 25.35 2.32 7.34
N THR A 166 26.44 2.11 6.61
CA THR A 166 26.42 1.92 5.15
C THR A 166 25.59 0.70 4.75
N LEU A 167 25.73 -0.42 5.47
CA LEU A 167 24.98 -1.63 5.18
C LEU A 167 23.50 -1.45 5.49
N VAL A 168 23.17 -0.80 6.62
CA VAL A 168 21.79 -0.43 6.96
C VAL A 168 21.15 0.40 5.85
N ALA A 169 21.85 1.45 5.38
CA ALA A 169 21.34 2.33 4.34
C ALA A 169 21.09 1.59 3.03
N ILE A 170 22.03 0.73 2.60
CA ILE A 170 21.87 -0.11 1.39
C ILE A 170 20.67 -1.03 1.54
N CYS A 171 20.58 -1.77 2.65
CA CYS A 171 19.46 -2.70 2.88
C CYS A 171 18.12 -1.97 2.94
N LEU A 172 18.06 -0.78 3.53
CA LEU A 172 16.85 0.03 3.58
C LEU A 172 16.41 0.50 2.19
N VAL A 173 17.34 1.03 1.39
CA VAL A 173 17.07 1.46 0.00
C VAL A 173 16.62 0.29 -0.85
N VAL A 174 17.31 -0.85 -0.78
CA VAL A 174 16.94 -2.06 -1.52
C VAL A 174 15.56 -2.57 -1.08
N SER A 175 15.31 -2.64 0.23
CA SER A 175 14.05 -3.20 0.74
C SER A 175 12.87 -2.34 0.36
N LEU A 176 12.96 -1.04 0.61
CA LEU A 176 11.89 -0.09 0.35
C LEU A 176 11.70 0.11 -1.15
N GLY A 177 12.79 0.30 -1.88
CA GLY A 177 12.77 0.47 -3.34
C GLY A 177 12.17 -0.74 -4.04
N ALA A 178 12.49 -1.96 -3.60
CA ALA A 178 11.92 -3.17 -4.18
C ALA A 178 10.42 -3.34 -3.86
N ALA A 179 9.98 -3.01 -2.64
CA ALA A 179 8.55 -3.04 -2.30
C ALA A 179 7.75 -2.02 -3.12
N ILE A 180 8.19 -0.76 -3.16
CA ILE A 180 7.54 0.29 -3.94
C ILE A 180 7.55 -0.07 -5.43
N GLY A 181 8.70 -0.52 -5.94
CA GLY A 181 8.86 -0.94 -7.32
C GLY A 181 7.92 -2.08 -7.69
N ALA A 182 7.78 -3.10 -6.83
CA ALA A 182 6.85 -4.20 -7.06
C ALA A 182 5.39 -3.72 -7.09
N SER A 183 5.00 -2.87 -6.15
CA SER A 183 3.65 -2.30 -6.09
C SER A 183 3.33 -1.46 -7.33
N VAL A 184 4.19 -0.49 -7.67
CA VAL A 184 4.01 0.37 -8.85
C VAL A 184 3.99 -0.47 -10.13
N TYR A 185 4.93 -1.41 -10.27
CA TYR A 185 4.98 -2.27 -11.43
C TYR A 185 3.72 -3.14 -11.55
N HIS A 186 3.25 -3.72 -10.45
CA HIS A 186 2.03 -4.51 -10.44
C HIS A 186 0.84 -3.70 -10.94
N SER A 187 0.66 -2.47 -10.47
CA SER A 187 -0.46 -1.61 -10.87
C SER A 187 -0.39 -1.09 -12.31
N HIS A 188 0.80 -0.82 -12.84
CA HIS A 188 0.97 -0.18 -14.15
C HIS A 188 1.41 -1.11 -15.28
N SER A 189 1.84 -2.33 -14.98
CA SER A 189 2.21 -3.32 -15.99
C SER A 189 0.97 -4.01 -16.60
N PRO A 190 1.14 -4.77 -17.69
CA PRO A 190 0.06 -5.58 -18.28
C PRO A 190 -0.61 -6.57 -17.31
N LEU A 191 0.01 -6.84 -16.14
CA LEU A 191 -0.58 -7.64 -15.08
C LEU A 191 -1.74 -6.91 -14.38
N GLY A 192 -1.59 -5.62 -14.08
CA GLY A 192 -2.56 -4.83 -13.31
C GLY A 192 -3.60 -4.09 -14.16
N GLN A 193 -3.38 -4.00 -15.47
CA GLN A 193 -4.29 -3.31 -16.38
C GLN A 193 -5.45 -4.20 -16.83
N ASP A 194 -6.60 -3.61 -17.15
CA ASP A 194 -7.65 -4.34 -17.84
C ASP A 194 -7.18 -4.73 -19.24
N LEU A 195 -7.64 -5.88 -19.73
CA LEU A 195 -7.32 -6.29 -21.10
C LEU A 195 -8.22 -5.47 -22.03
N GLU A 196 -7.65 -4.49 -22.73
CA GLU A 196 -8.34 -3.77 -23.79
C GLU A 196 -8.47 -4.72 -25.00
N LEU A 197 -9.57 -5.47 -25.06
CA LEU A 197 -9.95 -6.16 -26.29
C LEU A 197 -10.59 -5.12 -27.22
N PRO A 198 -10.10 -4.97 -28.46
CA PRO A 198 -10.83 -4.22 -29.48
C PRO A 198 -12.26 -4.77 -29.59
N HIS A 199 -13.26 -3.89 -29.75
CA HIS A 199 -14.68 -4.26 -29.80
C HIS A 199 -14.97 -5.38 -30.83
N ASP A 200 -14.21 -5.40 -31.93
CA ASP A 200 -14.31 -6.39 -33.01
C ASP A 200 -13.85 -7.81 -32.61
N ASP A 201 -12.96 -7.94 -31.62
CA ASP A 201 -12.48 -9.25 -31.14
C ASP A 201 -13.42 -9.84 -30.08
N VAL A 202 -14.12 -8.99 -29.32
CA VAL A 202 -15.17 -9.44 -28.39
C VAL A 202 -16.34 -10.05 -29.17
N GLU A 203 -16.75 -9.43 -30.27
CA GLU A 203 -17.81 -9.95 -31.14
C GLU A 203 -17.42 -11.26 -31.85
N ARG A 204 -16.13 -11.49 -32.07
CA ARG A 204 -15.59 -12.70 -32.70
C ARG A 204 -15.44 -13.85 -31.69
N LEU A 205 -15.14 -13.56 -30.43
CA LEU A 205 -15.07 -14.53 -29.34
C LEU A 205 -16.46 -15.00 -28.84
N VAL A 206 -17.51 -14.20 -29.04
CA VAL A 206 -18.90 -14.57 -28.70
C VAL A 206 -19.59 -15.39 -29.82
N ARG A 207 -19.01 -15.41 -31.03
CA ARG A 207 -19.56 -16.11 -32.21
C ARG A 207 -18.97 -17.50 -32.48
N ILE A 208 -18.11 -18.01 -31.61
CA ILE A 208 -17.52 -19.36 -31.65
C ILE A 208 -18.03 -20.14 -30.45
#